data_AF-A0A238U651-F1
#
_entry.id   AF-A0A238U651-F1
#
_cell.length_a   1.000
_cell.length_b   1.000
_cell.length_c   1.000
_cell.angle_alpha   90.00
_cell.angle_beta   90.00
_cell.angle_gamma   90.00
#
_symmetry.space_group_name_H-M   'P 1'
#
loop_
_entity.id
_entity.type
_entity.pdbx_description
1 polymer ?
#
loop_
_entity_poly.entity_id
_entity_poly.type
_entity_poly.pdbx_seq_one_letter_code
_entity_poly.pdbx_strand_id
1 'polypeptide(L)'
;MKLYYTLFIGVILLIASCKREKLEPFTPKNHLASFQKEKSQFFDLDTIYNKFIEGKHGTKFYFRRDLFDLKETDKVQLELIELYDFKEILYRNIQTLTTDNQLLESSGVLKIKFTSNGKELQLKEGEKLFIFPPKEKLLNNDIFLSESDSIGNITWNITDQNNCDIILPVGGGITERTTVACDSVQFYLNNFNLIKRNDEYSTKNESLFILYELGAQWINIDRFVKNVSKLNFSLVEKTEHFSGFDIYFIYENMNSFTHEARLENNLKFQQIPISGKTYALVVGSYKNQIYYDKIELKETTNNSVLSINMKKTTTKDLKRLFE
;
A
#
# COMPACT_ATOMS: atom_id res chain seq x y z
N MET A 1 6.01 49.31 57.76
CA MET A 1 4.80 48.89 57.01
C MET A 1 4.93 48.85 55.48
N LYS A 2 5.88 49.55 54.83
CA LYS A 2 6.01 49.53 53.35
C LYS A 2 6.81 48.36 52.77
N LEU A 3 7.56 47.60 53.58
CA LEU A 3 8.43 46.51 53.09
C LEU A 3 7.72 45.15 52.97
N TYR A 4 6.59 44.95 53.67
CA TYR A 4 5.82 43.70 53.61
C TYR A 4 4.94 43.61 52.36
N TYR A 5 4.47 44.74 51.82
CA TYR A 5 3.64 44.77 50.61
C TYR A 5 4.42 44.46 49.33
N THR A 6 5.71 44.82 49.25
CA THR A 6 6.57 44.48 48.11
C THR A 6 6.92 43.00 48.05
N LEU A 7 7.09 42.33 49.20
CA LEU A 7 7.34 40.88 49.25
C LEU A 7 6.09 40.08 48.83
N PHE A 8 4.89 40.56 49.17
CA PHE A 8 3.63 39.87 48.87
C PHE A 8 3.24 39.94 47.37
N ILE A 9 3.56 41.04 46.69
CA ILE A 9 3.30 41.21 45.25
C ILE A 9 4.26 40.35 44.39
N GLY A 10 5.51 40.15 44.85
CA GLY A 10 6.48 39.28 44.17
C GLY A 10 6.08 37.80 44.19
N VAL A 11 5.43 37.32 45.25
CA VAL A 11 4.97 35.92 45.36
C VAL A 11 3.76 35.66 44.45
N ILE A 12 2.85 36.62 44.26
CA ILE A 12 1.68 36.47 43.38
C ILE A 12 2.06 36.39 41.89
N LEU A 13 3.15 37.04 41.47
CA LEU A 13 3.65 36.98 40.09
C LEU A 13 4.32 35.63 39.74
N LEU A 14 4.84 34.89 40.73
CA LEU A 14 5.43 33.56 40.51
C LEU A 14 4.36 32.47 40.32
N ILE A 15 3.17 32.62 40.89
CA ILE A 15 2.06 31.66 40.75
C ILE A 15 1.28 31.84 39.44
N ALA A 16 1.35 33.01 38.81
CA ALA A 16 0.66 33.30 37.55
C ALA A 16 1.44 32.85 36.29
N SER A 17 2.69 32.39 36.45
CA SER A 17 3.54 31.98 35.31
C SER A 17 3.48 30.47 34.98
N CYS A 18 2.59 29.70 35.62
CA CYS A 18 2.22 28.37 35.13
C CYS A 18 1.28 28.49 33.91
N LYS A 19 1.78 29.02 32.80
CA LYS A 19 1.14 28.77 31.51
C LYS A 19 1.28 27.27 31.24
N ARG A 20 0.16 26.53 31.22
CA ARG A 20 0.13 25.17 30.68
C ARG A 20 0.81 25.22 29.31
N GLU A 21 1.92 24.50 29.17
CA GLU A 21 2.62 24.36 27.90
C GLU A 21 1.61 23.79 26.91
N LYS A 22 1.22 24.57 25.90
CA LYS A 22 0.28 24.11 24.89
C LYS A 22 1.01 23.07 24.05
N LEU A 23 0.51 21.84 24.04
CA LEU A 23 0.97 20.82 23.11
C LEU A 23 0.75 21.31 21.67
N GLU A 24 1.75 21.13 20.82
CA GLU A 24 1.60 21.38 19.39
C GLU A 24 0.49 20.47 18.82
N PRO A 25 -0.35 20.96 17.91
CA PRO A 25 -1.39 20.13 17.28
C PRO A 25 -0.77 18.91 16.58
N PHE A 26 -1.31 17.73 16.85
CA PHE A 26 -0.86 16.51 16.18
C PHE A 26 -1.20 16.58 14.69
N THR A 27 -0.19 16.29 13.85
CA THR A 27 -0.35 16.09 12.41
C THR A 27 0.29 14.75 12.07
N PRO A 28 -0.47 13.79 11.51
CA PRO A 28 0.06 12.50 11.10
C PRO A 28 1.28 12.65 10.20
N LYS A 29 2.30 11.81 10.39
CA LYS A 29 3.53 11.89 9.60
C LYS A 29 4.04 10.52 9.21
N ASN A 30 4.31 10.33 7.92
CA ASN A 30 5.12 9.20 7.48
C ASN A 30 6.59 9.41 7.88
N HIS A 31 6.97 8.88 9.04
CA HIS A 31 8.33 8.95 9.58
C HIS A 31 9.37 8.17 8.75
N LEU A 32 8.93 7.30 7.83
CA LEU A 32 9.80 6.45 7.02
C LEU A 32 10.01 6.98 5.58
N ALA A 33 9.30 8.05 5.18
CA ALA A 33 9.30 8.57 3.82
C ALA A 33 10.70 8.88 3.25
N SER A 34 11.63 9.32 4.11
CA SER A 34 13.01 9.63 3.69
C SER A 34 13.82 8.41 3.24
N PHE A 35 13.35 7.19 3.49
CA PHE A 35 14.05 5.96 3.12
C PHE A 35 13.63 5.40 1.76
N GLN A 36 12.63 5.99 1.10
CA GLN A 36 12.16 5.57 -0.23
C GLN A 36 13.28 5.69 -1.26
N LYS A 37 13.62 4.57 -1.90
CA LYS A 37 14.64 4.50 -2.95
C LYS A 37 14.01 4.42 -4.34
N GLU A 38 12.89 3.75 -4.48
CA GLU A 38 12.24 3.58 -5.78
C GLU A 38 11.60 4.90 -6.24
N LYS A 39 11.76 5.22 -7.52
CA LYS A 39 11.30 6.48 -8.15
C LYS A 39 10.44 6.18 -9.36
N SER A 40 9.65 7.16 -9.75
CA SER A 40 8.88 7.12 -11.00
C SER A 40 9.79 6.94 -12.20
N GLN A 41 9.36 6.06 -13.11
CA GLN A 41 9.95 5.84 -14.42
C GLN A 41 9.09 6.56 -15.44
N PHE A 42 9.71 7.39 -16.29
CA PHE A 42 9.01 8.14 -17.33
C PHE A 42 9.39 7.61 -18.70
N PHE A 43 8.37 7.29 -19.50
CA PHE A 43 8.54 6.86 -20.88
C PHE A 43 7.86 7.89 -21.78
N ASP A 44 8.67 8.53 -22.63
CA ASP A 44 8.14 9.36 -23.71
C ASP A 44 7.65 8.44 -24.84
N LEU A 45 6.35 8.51 -25.11
CA LEU A 45 5.69 7.78 -26.18
C LEU A 45 5.38 8.71 -27.36
N ASP A 46 5.53 10.03 -27.19
CA ASP A 46 5.30 11.05 -28.21
C ASP A 46 3.99 10.78 -28.99
N THR A 47 4.08 10.75 -30.33
CA THR A 47 2.96 10.43 -31.24
C THR A 47 2.99 8.99 -31.75
N ILE A 48 3.77 8.10 -31.14
CA ILE A 48 3.85 6.71 -31.62
C ILE A 48 2.50 6.01 -31.46
N TYR A 49 2.20 5.11 -32.41
CA TYR A 49 0.92 4.39 -32.38
C TYR A 49 0.93 3.23 -31.38
N ASN A 50 2.03 2.49 -31.30
CA ASN A 50 2.17 1.37 -30.38
C ASN A 50 3.61 1.23 -29.89
N LYS A 51 3.77 0.60 -28.73
CA LYS A 51 5.09 0.29 -28.15
C LYS A 51 4.98 -0.77 -27.09
N PHE A 52 5.91 -1.72 -27.09
CA PHE A 52 6.13 -2.60 -25.96
C PHE A 52 6.94 -1.86 -24.89
N ILE A 53 6.46 -1.89 -23.66
CA ILE A 53 7.05 -1.20 -22.51
C ILE A 53 7.43 -2.25 -21.47
N GLU A 54 8.65 -2.14 -20.95
CA GLU A 54 9.16 -2.94 -19.86
C GLU A 54 9.73 -2.00 -18.79
N GLY A 55 9.19 -2.09 -17.58
CA GLY A 55 9.68 -1.40 -16.40
C GLY A 55 10.98 -1.99 -15.88
N LYS A 56 11.71 -1.21 -15.10
CA LYS A 56 12.99 -1.58 -14.48
C LYS A 56 12.90 -2.90 -13.69
N HIS A 57 11.76 -3.19 -13.08
CA HIS A 57 11.57 -4.41 -12.30
C HIS A 57 10.83 -5.52 -13.04
N GLY A 58 10.60 -5.35 -14.34
CA GLY A 58 10.12 -6.40 -15.25
C GLY A 58 8.62 -6.39 -15.53
N THR A 59 7.86 -5.41 -15.03
CA THR A 59 6.46 -5.23 -15.45
C THR A 59 6.42 -4.87 -16.93
N LYS A 60 5.57 -5.55 -17.68
CA LYS A 60 5.45 -5.40 -19.13
C LYS A 60 4.03 -5.07 -19.53
N PHE A 61 3.87 -4.27 -20.57
CA PHE A 61 2.59 -4.08 -21.23
C PHE A 61 2.77 -3.50 -22.63
N TYR A 62 1.72 -3.62 -23.43
CA TYR A 62 1.70 -3.10 -24.79
C TYR A 62 0.88 -1.81 -24.82
N PHE A 63 1.57 -0.68 -24.98
CA PHE A 63 0.93 0.58 -25.24
C PHE A 63 0.34 0.60 -26.65
N ARG A 64 -0.90 1.06 -26.73
CA ARG A 64 -1.66 1.29 -27.95
C ARG A 64 -2.33 2.64 -27.83
N ARG A 65 -2.07 3.52 -28.79
CA ARG A 65 -2.58 4.89 -28.80
C ARG A 65 -4.09 4.95 -28.96
N ASP A 66 -4.64 4.03 -29.73
CA ASP A 66 -6.08 3.94 -30.02
C ASP A 66 -6.93 3.55 -28.80
N LEU A 67 -6.31 3.07 -27.71
CA LEU A 67 -6.99 2.86 -26.42
C LEU A 67 -7.50 4.17 -25.78
N PHE A 68 -6.99 5.32 -26.23
CA PHE A 68 -7.25 6.64 -25.64
C PHE A 68 -7.93 7.58 -26.65
N ASP A 69 -8.67 8.57 -26.16
CA ASP A 69 -9.21 9.64 -26.99
C ASP A 69 -8.16 10.74 -27.21
N LEU A 70 -7.41 10.62 -28.31
CA LEU A 70 -6.25 11.45 -28.63
C LEU A 70 -6.27 11.88 -30.10
N LYS A 71 -5.84 13.11 -30.38
CA LYS A 71 -5.54 13.56 -31.75
C LYS A 71 -4.18 13.02 -32.20
N GLU A 72 -3.92 12.95 -33.49
CA GLU A 72 -2.63 12.42 -34.02
C GLU A 72 -1.40 13.16 -33.48
N THR A 73 -1.54 14.47 -33.22
CA THR A 73 -0.43 15.33 -32.76
C THR A 73 -0.21 15.31 -31.24
N ASP A 74 -1.10 14.68 -30.47
CA ASP A 74 -1.01 14.71 -29.01
C ASP A 74 0.18 13.87 -28.51
N LYS A 75 0.99 14.43 -27.63
CA LYS A 75 2.14 13.71 -27.07
C LYS A 75 1.73 12.94 -25.83
N VAL A 76 2.08 11.65 -25.78
CA VAL A 76 1.76 10.80 -24.63
C VAL A 76 3.02 10.52 -23.82
N GLN A 77 2.90 10.64 -22.50
CA GLN A 77 3.91 10.19 -21.55
C GLN A 77 3.29 9.18 -20.59
N LEU A 78 4.04 8.12 -20.31
CA LEU A 78 3.74 7.17 -19.24
C LEU A 78 4.62 7.45 -18.02
N GLU A 79 4.00 7.44 -16.85
CA GLU A 79 4.64 7.30 -15.54
C GLU A 79 4.35 5.89 -14.98
N LEU A 80 5.41 5.16 -14.64
CA LEU A 80 5.34 3.84 -14.01
C LEU A 80 6.10 3.83 -12.68
N ILE A 81 5.47 3.34 -11.61
CA ILE A 81 6.12 3.03 -10.33
C ILE A 81 5.91 1.54 -10.06
N GLU A 82 7.00 0.85 -9.72
CA GLU A 82 6.99 -0.58 -9.37
C GLU A 82 7.57 -0.75 -7.96
N LEU A 83 6.76 -1.25 -7.03
CA LEU A 83 7.14 -1.46 -5.62
C LEU A 83 7.06 -2.95 -5.31
N TYR A 84 8.08 -3.71 -5.74
CA TYR A 84 8.16 -5.16 -5.47
C TYR A 84 8.97 -5.52 -4.23
N ASP A 85 9.73 -4.57 -3.68
CA ASP A 85 10.32 -4.67 -2.34
C ASP A 85 9.30 -4.13 -1.32
N PHE A 86 8.90 -4.98 -0.38
CA PHE A 86 7.95 -4.61 0.67
C PHE A 86 8.44 -3.41 1.50
N LYS A 87 9.75 -3.22 1.64
CA LYS A 87 10.29 -2.04 2.34
C LYS A 87 9.87 -0.73 1.67
N GLU A 88 9.78 -0.70 0.35
CA GLU A 88 9.37 0.51 -0.38
C GLU A 88 7.87 0.80 -0.21
N ILE A 89 7.04 -0.25 -0.10
CA ILE A 89 5.62 -0.15 0.22
C ILE A 89 5.45 0.46 1.63
N LEU A 90 6.20 -0.07 2.61
CA LEU A 90 6.25 0.42 3.98
C LEU A 90 6.71 1.89 4.04
N TYR A 91 7.82 2.24 3.37
CA TYR A 91 8.35 3.62 3.40
C TYR A 91 7.41 4.63 2.74
N ARG A 92 6.47 4.18 1.91
CA ARG A 92 5.41 4.99 1.31
C ARG A 92 4.13 5.04 2.15
N ASN A 93 4.08 4.31 3.26
CA ASN A 93 2.88 4.15 4.10
C ASN A 93 1.68 3.63 3.31
N ILE A 94 1.94 2.72 2.36
CA ILE A 94 0.89 2.03 1.60
C ILE A 94 0.50 0.78 2.40
N GLN A 95 -0.51 0.91 3.25
CA GLN A 95 -0.95 -0.18 4.14
C GLN A 95 -1.55 -1.36 3.39
N THR A 96 -1.59 -2.53 4.01
CA THR A 96 -2.08 -3.79 3.42
C THR A 96 -3.41 -4.21 4.05
N LEU A 97 -4.41 -3.33 3.96
CA LEU A 97 -5.76 -3.53 4.51
C LEU A 97 -6.84 -3.23 3.48
N THR A 98 -7.83 -4.12 3.34
CA THR A 98 -8.98 -3.87 2.47
C THR A 98 -9.97 -2.88 3.08
N THR A 99 -10.86 -2.35 2.25
CA THR A 99 -12.03 -1.55 2.67
C THR A 99 -12.92 -2.30 3.68
N ASP A 100 -12.99 -3.64 3.57
CA ASP A 100 -13.71 -4.53 4.48
C ASP A 100 -12.89 -4.98 5.72
N ASN A 101 -11.75 -4.31 6.00
CA ASN A 101 -10.88 -4.60 7.13
C ASN A 101 -10.36 -6.06 7.12
N GLN A 102 -9.96 -6.55 5.95
CA GLN A 102 -9.25 -7.82 5.76
C GLN A 102 -7.77 -7.56 5.49
N LEU A 103 -6.91 -8.32 6.14
CA LEU A 103 -5.47 -8.16 6.04
C LEU A 103 -4.93 -8.81 4.76
N LEU A 104 -4.03 -8.09 4.09
CA LEU A 104 -3.34 -8.54 2.89
C LEU A 104 -1.86 -8.81 3.16
N GLU A 105 -1.29 -9.75 2.43
CA GLU A 105 0.15 -9.98 2.37
C GLU A 105 0.65 -9.62 0.96
N SER A 106 1.62 -8.71 0.91
CA SER A 106 1.95 -8.06 -0.35
C SER A 106 3.02 -8.77 -1.17
N SER A 107 2.72 -8.90 -2.47
CA SER A 107 3.69 -9.33 -3.49
C SER A 107 4.15 -8.18 -4.39
N GLY A 108 3.44 -7.05 -4.38
CA GLY A 108 3.92 -5.79 -4.95
C GLY A 108 2.80 -4.79 -5.20
N VAL A 109 3.19 -3.52 -5.31
CA VAL A 109 2.28 -2.42 -5.65
C VAL A 109 2.77 -1.71 -6.90
N LEU A 110 1.85 -1.37 -7.81
CA LEU A 110 2.12 -0.66 -9.05
C LEU A 110 1.36 0.66 -9.10
N LYS A 111 1.91 1.63 -9.83
CA LYS A 111 1.18 2.80 -10.32
C LYS A 111 1.47 2.98 -11.79
N ILE A 112 0.41 3.08 -12.59
CA ILE A 112 0.50 3.24 -14.04
C ILE A 112 -0.35 4.46 -14.40
N LYS A 113 0.29 5.49 -14.94
CA LYS A 113 -0.39 6.73 -15.30
C LYS A 113 0.04 7.18 -16.68
N PHE A 114 -0.92 7.34 -17.58
CA PHE A 114 -0.69 7.97 -18.88
C PHE A 114 -1.15 9.43 -18.84
N THR A 115 -0.40 10.30 -19.49
CA THR A 115 -0.73 11.72 -19.59
C THR A 115 -0.52 12.24 -21.01
N SER A 116 -1.31 13.25 -21.37
CA SER A 116 -1.13 14.06 -22.59
C SER A 116 -1.51 15.50 -22.29
N ASN A 117 -0.71 16.45 -22.77
CA ASN A 117 -0.93 17.88 -22.56
C ASN A 117 -1.18 18.26 -21.08
N GLY A 118 -0.49 17.58 -20.15
CA GLY A 118 -0.60 17.77 -18.71
C GLY A 118 -1.86 17.17 -18.06
N LYS A 119 -2.73 16.50 -18.83
CA LYS A 119 -3.93 15.82 -18.33
C LYS A 119 -3.73 14.32 -18.28
N GLU A 120 -4.33 13.69 -17.29
CA GLU A 120 -4.35 12.23 -17.16
C GLU A 120 -5.32 11.62 -18.17
N LEU A 121 -4.86 10.52 -18.80
CA LEU A 121 -5.63 9.82 -19.82
C LEU A 121 -6.45 8.68 -19.21
N GLN A 122 -7.58 8.44 -19.84
CA GLN A 122 -8.52 7.37 -19.52
C GLN A 122 -8.64 6.43 -20.71
N LEU A 123 -8.86 5.15 -20.44
CA LEU A 123 -9.23 4.21 -21.49
C LEU A 123 -10.60 4.60 -22.06
N LYS A 124 -10.78 4.41 -23.37
CA LYS A 124 -12.11 4.45 -23.96
C LYS A 124 -12.98 3.33 -23.40
N GLU A 125 -14.29 3.53 -23.43
CA GLU A 125 -15.24 2.53 -23.01
C GLU A 125 -15.03 1.20 -23.76
N GLY A 126 -14.94 0.10 -23.00
CA GLY A 126 -14.72 -1.25 -23.53
C GLY A 126 -13.26 -1.59 -23.88
N GLU A 127 -12.36 -0.61 -23.91
CA GLU A 127 -10.93 -0.84 -24.13
C GLU A 127 -10.25 -1.39 -22.87
N LYS A 128 -9.14 -2.10 -23.10
CA LYS A 128 -8.47 -2.89 -22.06
C LYS A 128 -6.96 -2.71 -22.13
N LEU A 129 -6.32 -2.54 -20.98
CA LEU A 129 -4.87 -2.54 -20.87
C LEU A 129 -4.40 -3.84 -20.20
N PHE A 130 -3.59 -4.61 -20.91
CA PHE A 130 -3.05 -5.89 -20.44
C PHE A 130 -1.70 -5.65 -19.77
N ILE A 131 -1.58 -6.04 -18.50
CA ILE A 131 -0.37 -5.87 -17.70
C ILE A 131 0.19 -7.23 -17.31
N PHE A 132 1.46 -7.43 -17.60
CA PHE A 132 2.22 -8.63 -17.32
C PHE A 132 3.25 -8.31 -16.23
N PRO A 133 2.94 -8.52 -14.95
CA PRO A 133 3.92 -8.35 -13.89
C PRO A 133 5.04 -9.40 -14.01
N PRO A 134 6.17 -9.23 -13.31
CA PRO A 134 7.24 -10.22 -13.28
C PRO A 134 6.72 -11.61 -12.93
N LYS A 135 7.39 -12.63 -13.47
CA LYS A 135 7.04 -14.04 -13.23
C LYS A 135 6.87 -14.28 -11.73
N GLU A 136 5.88 -15.11 -11.37
CA GLU A 136 5.54 -15.49 -9.99
C GLU A 136 4.81 -14.41 -9.17
N LYS A 137 4.80 -13.14 -9.55
CA LYS A 137 4.12 -12.09 -8.77
C LYS A 137 2.60 -12.29 -8.68
N LEU A 138 1.97 -12.80 -9.73
CA LEU A 138 0.54 -13.15 -9.70
C LEU A 138 0.25 -14.55 -9.15
N LEU A 139 1.26 -15.35 -8.84
CA LEU A 139 1.03 -16.72 -8.39
C LEU A 139 0.36 -16.71 -7.01
N ASN A 140 -0.90 -17.15 -6.95
CA ASN A 140 -1.74 -17.12 -5.74
C ASN A 140 -1.97 -15.70 -5.17
N ASN A 141 -1.92 -14.67 -6.00
CA ASN A 141 -2.28 -13.31 -5.63
C ASN A 141 -3.43 -12.81 -6.50
N ASP A 142 -4.23 -11.93 -5.93
CA ASP A 142 -5.31 -11.19 -6.56
C ASP A 142 -4.92 -9.75 -6.81
N ILE A 143 -5.63 -9.11 -7.74
CA ILE A 143 -5.50 -7.69 -8.00
C ILE A 143 -6.48 -6.91 -7.16
N PHE A 144 -5.97 -5.88 -6.51
CA PHE A 144 -6.76 -4.90 -5.79
C PHE A 144 -6.51 -3.50 -6.33
N LEU A 145 -7.53 -2.66 -6.30
CA LEU A 145 -7.42 -1.25 -6.67
C LEU A 145 -7.57 -0.37 -5.42
N SER A 146 -6.78 0.70 -5.38
CA SER A 146 -6.79 1.60 -4.22
C SER A 146 -8.05 2.44 -4.18
N GLU A 147 -8.64 2.54 -2.99
CA GLU A 147 -9.43 3.69 -2.57
C GLU A 147 -8.61 4.56 -1.64
N SER A 148 -8.86 5.87 -1.64
CA SER A 148 -8.21 6.79 -0.71
C SER A 148 -9.24 7.56 0.08
N ASP A 149 -9.04 7.65 1.39
CA ASP A 149 -9.87 8.48 2.24
C ASP A 149 -9.46 9.97 2.16
N SER A 150 -10.24 10.83 2.83
CA SER A 150 -10.00 12.29 2.84
C SER A 150 -8.66 12.73 3.44
N ILE A 151 -7.96 11.85 4.16
CA ILE A 151 -6.65 12.10 4.79
C ILE A 151 -5.51 11.36 4.09
N GLY A 152 -5.80 10.70 2.96
CA GLY A 152 -4.84 10.05 2.09
C GLY A 152 -4.44 8.63 2.50
N ASN A 153 -5.16 8.00 3.42
CA ASN A 153 -4.94 6.58 3.69
C ASN A 153 -5.47 5.76 2.51
N ILE A 154 -4.71 4.74 2.14
CA ILE A 154 -5.07 3.83 1.04
C ILE A 154 -5.70 2.57 1.61
N THR A 155 -6.86 2.19 1.10
CA THR A 155 -7.48 0.87 1.32
C THR A 155 -7.71 0.17 -0.02
N TRP A 156 -8.01 -1.12 0.01
CA TRP A 156 -8.03 -1.94 -1.19
C TRP A 156 -9.38 -2.59 -1.45
N ASN A 157 -9.86 -2.51 -2.69
CA ASN A 157 -10.97 -3.29 -3.19
C ASN A 157 -10.46 -4.42 -4.07
N ILE A 158 -10.92 -5.64 -3.81
CA ILE A 158 -10.61 -6.80 -4.65
C ILE A 158 -11.25 -6.66 -6.04
N THR A 159 -10.59 -7.21 -7.05
CA THR A 159 -11.10 -7.27 -8.42
C THR A 159 -11.12 -8.70 -8.96
N ASP A 160 -11.84 -8.92 -10.06
CA ASP A 160 -11.85 -10.15 -10.85
C ASP A 160 -10.92 -10.08 -12.08
N GLN A 161 -9.92 -9.18 -12.04
CA GLN A 161 -9.08 -8.85 -13.19
C GLN A 161 -7.92 -9.83 -13.44
N ASN A 162 -7.82 -10.91 -12.66
CA ASN A 162 -6.80 -11.94 -12.79
C ASN A 162 -7.02 -12.82 -14.02
N ASN A 163 -6.08 -12.81 -14.96
CA ASN A 163 -6.20 -13.54 -16.21
C ASN A 163 -4.90 -14.26 -16.58
N CYS A 164 -5.02 -15.23 -17.46
CA CYS A 164 -3.91 -16.02 -17.98
C CYS A 164 -4.02 -16.06 -19.49
N ASP A 165 -2.96 -15.65 -20.17
CA ASP A 165 -2.81 -15.84 -21.61
C ASP A 165 -2.36 -17.27 -21.88
N ILE A 166 -3.08 -17.98 -22.74
CA ILE A 166 -2.76 -19.32 -23.20
C ILE A 166 -2.42 -19.23 -24.68
N ILE A 167 -1.27 -19.80 -25.06
CA ILE A 167 -0.86 -19.94 -26.45
C ILE A 167 -1.03 -21.41 -26.87
N LEU A 168 -1.96 -21.65 -27.80
CA LEU A 168 -2.36 -22.97 -28.28
C LEU A 168 -1.87 -23.18 -29.72
N PRO A 169 -1.10 -24.23 -30.02
CA PRO A 169 -0.61 -24.49 -31.36
C PRO A 169 -1.71 -25.11 -32.23
N VAL A 170 -2.35 -24.35 -33.12
CA VAL A 170 -3.45 -24.86 -33.97
C VAL A 170 -2.96 -25.63 -35.20
N GLY A 171 -1.64 -25.70 -35.44
CA GLY A 171 -1.00 -26.56 -36.44
C GLY A 171 -0.45 -25.78 -37.61
N GLY A 172 0.41 -26.40 -38.44
CA GLY A 172 1.03 -25.71 -39.58
C GLY A 172 1.93 -24.53 -39.18
N GLY A 173 2.50 -24.55 -37.97
CA GLY A 173 3.27 -23.44 -37.41
C GLY A 173 2.41 -22.27 -36.88
N ILE A 174 1.09 -22.39 -36.87
CA ILE A 174 0.16 -21.37 -36.39
C ILE A 174 -0.16 -21.60 -34.91
N THR A 175 -0.19 -20.52 -34.15
CA THR A 175 -0.65 -20.49 -32.75
C THR A 175 -1.85 -19.57 -32.60
N GLU A 176 -2.82 -19.99 -31.80
CA GLU A 176 -3.92 -19.17 -31.32
C GLU A 176 -3.60 -18.69 -29.90
N ARG A 177 -3.91 -17.43 -29.60
CA ARG A 177 -3.79 -16.86 -28.25
C ARG A 177 -5.19 -16.61 -27.71
N THR A 178 -5.46 -17.07 -26.50
CA THR A 178 -6.70 -16.77 -25.78
C THR A 178 -6.38 -16.31 -24.36
N THR A 179 -7.19 -15.40 -23.83
CA THR A 179 -7.08 -14.90 -22.45
C THR A 179 -8.26 -15.44 -21.65
N VAL A 180 -7.98 -16.11 -20.54
CA VAL A 180 -8.99 -16.75 -19.70
C VAL A 180 -8.71 -16.46 -18.23
N ALA A 181 -9.71 -16.65 -17.37
CA ALA A 181 -9.47 -16.67 -15.93
C ALA A 181 -8.43 -17.75 -15.58
N CYS A 182 -7.51 -17.45 -14.67
CA CYS A 182 -6.38 -18.35 -14.40
C CYS A 182 -6.79 -19.72 -13.83
N ASP A 183 -7.92 -19.78 -13.12
CA ASP A 183 -8.50 -21.04 -12.62
C ASP A 183 -9.07 -21.93 -13.75
N SER A 184 -9.38 -21.33 -14.90
CA SER A 184 -9.95 -21.99 -16.05
C SER A 184 -8.90 -22.58 -16.99
N VAL A 185 -7.61 -22.30 -16.77
CA VAL A 185 -6.51 -22.73 -17.66
C VAL A 185 -6.54 -24.25 -17.90
N GLN A 186 -6.72 -25.06 -16.85
CA GLN A 186 -6.72 -26.52 -17.00
C GLN A 186 -7.90 -27.04 -17.86
N PHE A 187 -9.06 -26.39 -17.79
CA PHE A 187 -10.22 -26.73 -18.62
C PHE A 187 -9.90 -26.52 -20.10
N TYR A 188 -9.30 -25.38 -20.45
CA TYR A 188 -8.90 -25.08 -21.84
C TYR A 188 -7.80 -26.03 -22.34
N LEU A 189 -6.80 -26.32 -21.51
CA LEU A 189 -5.74 -27.28 -21.86
C LEU A 189 -6.29 -28.69 -22.11
N ASN A 190 -7.22 -29.15 -21.26
CA ASN A 190 -7.84 -30.46 -21.41
C ASN A 190 -8.67 -30.53 -22.70
N ASN A 191 -9.50 -29.53 -22.98
CA ASN A 191 -10.30 -29.48 -24.20
C ASN A 191 -9.43 -29.44 -25.46
N PHE A 192 -8.33 -28.70 -25.43
CA PHE A 192 -7.37 -28.66 -26.53
C PHE A 192 -6.73 -30.04 -26.79
N ASN A 193 -6.31 -30.75 -25.72
CA ASN A 193 -5.74 -32.10 -25.83
C ASN A 193 -6.75 -33.13 -26.36
N LEU A 194 -8.05 -32.96 -26.09
CA LEU A 194 -9.09 -33.80 -26.66
C LEU A 194 -9.24 -33.60 -28.19
N ILE A 195 -8.92 -32.40 -28.68
CA ILE A 195 -9.05 -32.04 -30.10
C ILE A 195 -7.80 -32.44 -30.91
N LYS A 196 -6.62 -32.54 -30.29
CA LYS A 196 -5.36 -32.89 -30.98
C LYS A 196 -4.74 -34.20 -30.51
N ARG A 197 -4.76 -35.21 -31.40
CA ARG A 197 -4.00 -36.45 -31.26
C ARG A 197 -2.57 -36.25 -31.78
N ASN A 198 -1.57 -36.47 -30.92
CA ASN A 198 -0.19 -36.93 -31.22
C ASN A 198 0.97 -35.95 -31.44
N ASP A 199 0.82 -34.62 -31.28
CA ASP A 199 2.01 -33.74 -31.33
C ASP A 199 2.37 -33.19 -29.94
N GLU A 200 3.63 -33.39 -29.54
CA GLU A 200 4.22 -32.92 -28.29
C GLU A 200 4.57 -31.43 -28.39
N TYR A 201 3.55 -30.56 -28.37
CA TYR A 201 3.76 -29.12 -28.28
C TYR A 201 3.76 -28.64 -26.83
N SER A 202 4.74 -27.81 -26.47
CA SER A 202 4.76 -27.10 -25.19
C SER A 202 3.71 -25.97 -25.21
N THR A 203 2.67 -26.09 -24.39
CA THR A 203 1.76 -24.99 -24.09
C THR A 203 2.46 -24.00 -23.16
N LYS A 204 2.41 -22.72 -23.51
CA LYS A 204 2.91 -21.64 -22.65
C LYS A 204 1.73 -20.86 -22.10
N ASN A 205 1.72 -20.66 -20.79
CA ASN A 205 0.82 -19.74 -20.13
C ASN A 205 1.60 -18.59 -19.46
N GLU A 206 1.01 -17.41 -19.48
CA GLU A 206 1.58 -16.23 -18.82
C GLU A 206 0.47 -15.53 -18.04
N SER A 207 0.68 -15.36 -16.73
CA SER A 207 -0.25 -14.65 -15.86
C SER A 207 -0.18 -13.16 -16.14
N LEU A 208 -1.35 -12.54 -16.21
CA LEU A 208 -1.52 -11.11 -16.44
C LEU A 208 -2.73 -10.61 -15.66
N PHE A 209 -2.88 -9.30 -15.60
CA PHE A 209 -4.16 -8.71 -15.24
C PHE A 209 -4.59 -7.67 -16.26
N ILE A 210 -5.90 -7.44 -16.31
CA ILE A 210 -6.51 -6.54 -17.27
C ILE A 210 -7.07 -5.33 -16.52
N LEU A 211 -6.67 -4.13 -16.90
CA LEU A 211 -7.28 -2.90 -16.43
C LEU A 211 -8.34 -2.44 -17.43
N TYR A 212 -9.54 -2.19 -16.92
CA TYR A 212 -10.66 -1.62 -17.66
C TYR A 212 -10.76 -0.10 -17.50
N GLU A 213 -10.21 0.42 -16.40
CA GLU A 213 -10.15 1.84 -16.10
C GLU A 213 -8.73 2.22 -15.71
N LEU A 214 -8.33 3.45 -16.06
CA LEU A 214 -7.06 4.02 -15.65
C LEU A 214 -7.31 5.15 -14.66
N GLY A 215 -6.30 5.48 -13.88
CA GLY A 215 -6.42 6.54 -12.90
C GLY A 215 -5.16 6.63 -12.06
N ALA A 216 -5.09 7.67 -11.23
CA ALA A 216 -3.97 7.88 -10.33
C ALA A 216 -3.93 6.85 -9.18
N GLN A 217 -4.82 5.83 -9.25
CA GLN A 217 -4.94 4.71 -8.35
C GLN A 217 -3.67 3.85 -8.33
N TRP A 218 -3.40 3.30 -7.16
CA TRP A 218 -2.45 2.23 -6.99
C TRP A 218 -3.14 0.90 -7.30
N ILE A 219 -2.35 -0.04 -7.81
CA ILE A 219 -2.75 -1.40 -8.13
C ILE A 219 -1.94 -2.32 -7.24
N ASN A 220 -2.61 -3.12 -6.42
CA ASN A 220 -1.96 -4.02 -5.48
C ASN A 220 -2.01 -5.47 -6.01
N ILE A 221 -0.93 -6.22 -5.83
CA ILE A 221 -0.79 -7.62 -6.24
C ILE A 221 -0.54 -8.43 -4.96
N ASP A 222 -1.62 -8.85 -4.33
CA ASP A 222 -1.60 -9.29 -2.94
C ASP A 222 -2.46 -10.53 -2.74
N ARG A 223 -2.36 -11.16 -1.57
CA ARG A 223 -3.27 -12.24 -1.18
C ARG A 223 -3.86 -11.96 0.19
N PHE A 224 -5.03 -12.53 0.46
CA PHE A 224 -5.57 -12.53 1.81
C PHE A 224 -4.69 -13.32 2.77
N VAL A 225 -4.42 -12.74 3.93
CA VAL A 225 -3.78 -13.45 5.04
C VAL A 225 -4.77 -14.46 5.62
N LYS A 226 -4.32 -15.70 5.80
CA LYS A 226 -5.11 -16.76 6.44
C LYS A 226 -4.97 -16.69 7.97
N ASN A 227 -5.95 -17.24 8.69
CA ASN A 227 -5.93 -17.35 10.16
C ASN A 227 -5.84 -16.00 10.90
N VAL A 228 -6.53 -14.99 10.40
CA VAL A 228 -6.60 -13.66 11.04
C VAL A 228 -7.68 -13.69 12.14
N SER A 229 -7.31 -13.33 13.36
CA SER A 229 -8.26 -13.01 14.42
C SER A 229 -8.35 -11.48 14.61
N LYS A 230 -9.36 -11.00 15.34
CA LYS A 230 -9.61 -9.56 15.54
C LYS A 230 -9.55 -9.21 17.01
N LEU A 231 -8.85 -8.12 17.33
CA LEU A 231 -8.69 -7.60 18.68
C LEU A 231 -9.36 -6.24 18.86
N ASN A 232 -9.89 -6.03 20.06
CA ASN A 232 -10.20 -4.71 20.58
C ASN A 232 -9.27 -4.44 21.76
N PHE A 233 -8.78 -3.22 21.93
CA PHE A 233 -8.01 -2.82 23.11
C PHE A 233 -8.03 -1.31 23.25
N SER A 234 -7.47 -0.80 24.34
CA SER A 234 -7.24 0.64 24.51
C SER A 234 -5.81 0.88 24.94
N LEU A 235 -5.22 1.97 24.47
CA LEU A 235 -3.92 2.43 24.94
C LEU A 235 -4.11 3.58 25.94
N VAL A 236 -3.25 3.63 26.96
CA VAL A 236 -3.19 4.72 27.92
C VAL A 236 -1.76 5.22 28.01
N GLU A 237 -1.60 6.53 27.77
CA GLU A 237 -0.35 7.25 27.97
C GLU A 237 -0.24 7.67 29.44
N LYS A 238 0.85 7.26 30.10
CA LYS A 238 1.07 7.61 31.52
C LYS A 238 1.70 8.99 31.72
N THR A 239 2.26 9.57 30.68
CA THR A 239 3.10 10.76 30.72
C THR A 239 2.49 11.79 29.77
N GLU A 240 1.63 12.71 30.23
CA GLU A 240 0.84 13.66 29.41
C GLU A 240 1.67 14.59 28.50
N HIS A 241 2.28 14.07 27.43
CA HIS A 241 3.28 14.80 26.63
C HIS A 241 3.07 14.68 25.11
N PHE A 242 2.15 13.86 24.61
CA PHE A 242 1.89 13.71 23.18
C PHE A 242 0.47 14.10 22.82
N SER A 243 0.29 14.96 21.82
CA SER A 243 -1.04 15.34 21.32
C SER A 243 -1.69 14.28 20.41
N GLY A 244 -0.91 13.29 19.98
CA GLY A 244 -1.35 12.18 19.14
C GLY A 244 -0.19 11.29 18.70
N PHE A 245 -0.53 10.23 17.97
CA PHE A 245 0.37 9.14 17.62
C PHE A 245 0.12 8.62 16.22
N ASP A 246 1.19 8.18 15.57
CA ASP A 246 1.16 7.28 14.42
C ASP A 246 1.36 5.85 14.93
N ILE A 247 0.36 5.00 14.77
CA ILE A 247 0.38 3.61 15.23
C ILE A 247 0.50 2.70 14.02
N TYR A 248 1.54 1.87 14.01
CA TYR A 248 1.75 0.85 12.99
C TYR A 248 1.48 -0.53 13.59
N PHE A 249 0.62 -1.31 12.94
CA PHE A 249 0.46 -2.72 13.25
C PHE A 249 1.37 -3.54 12.33
N ILE A 250 2.38 -4.17 12.92
CA ILE A 250 3.43 -4.89 12.21
C ILE A 250 3.27 -6.38 12.45
N TYR A 251 3.29 -7.16 11.37
CA TYR A 251 3.14 -8.61 11.39
C TYR A 251 4.50 -9.27 11.12
N GLU A 252 5.06 -9.97 12.11
CA GLU A 252 6.39 -10.56 11.98
C GLU A 252 6.40 -11.68 10.94
N ASN A 253 7.46 -11.73 10.12
CA ASN A 253 7.63 -12.69 9.01
C ASN A 253 6.53 -12.61 7.94
N MET A 254 5.92 -11.44 7.77
CA MET A 254 4.87 -11.22 6.78
C MET A 254 5.10 -9.87 6.08
N ASN A 255 4.89 -9.83 4.77
CA ASN A 255 4.91 -8.59 4.00
C ASN A 255 3.57 -7.84 4.18
N SER A 256 3.27 -7.46 5.41
CA SER A 256 2.00 -6.84 5.78
C SER A 256 2.21 -5.82 6.89
N PHE A 257 1.49 -4.71 6.84
CA PHE A 257 1.36 -3.76 7.93
C PHE A 257 0.09 -2.90 7.75
N THR A 258 -0.44 -2.38 8.85
CA THR A 258 -1.49 -1.36 8.79
C THR A 258 -1.08 -0.13 9.60
N HIS A 259 -1.67 1.02 9.30
CA HIS A 259 -1.33 2.28 9.95
C HIS A 259 -2.60 3.02 10.35
N GLU A 260 -2.61 3.57 11.56
CA GLU A 260 -3.65 4.46 12.02
C GLU A 260 -3.03 5.65 12.76
N ALA A 261 -3.48 6.85 12.42
CA ALA A 261 -3.14 8.06 13.16
C ALA A 261 -4.25 8.38 14.18
N ARG A 262 -3.89 8.58 15.44
CA ARG A 262 -4.85 8.77 16.54
C ARG A 262 -4.46 9.97 17.40
N LEU A 263 -5.45 10.76 17.82
CA LEU A 263 -5.26 11.79 18.84
C LEU A 263 -5.18 11.16 20.23
N GLU A 264 -4.55 11.86 21.19
CA GLU A 264 -4.39 11.41 22.59
C GLU A 264 -5.71 10.99 23.26
N ASN A 265 -6.83 11.61 22.88
CA ASN A 265 -8.16 11.36 23.42
C ASN A 265 -8.93 10.25 22.68
N ASN A 266 -8.33 9.63 21.65
CA ASN A 266 -8.94 8.59 20.83
C ASN A 266 -8.01 7.38 20.67
N LEU A 267 -7.68 6.74 21.79
CA LEU A 267 -6.79 5.58 21.84
C LEU A 267 -7.54 4.26 22.03
N LYS A 268 -8.77 4.17 21.53
CA LYS A 268 -9.57 2.94 21.54
C LYS A 268 -9.52 2.31 20.15
N PHE A 269 -9.10 1.05 20.10
CA PHE A 269 -8.92 0.29 18.88
C PHE A 269 -9.95 -0.84 18.83
N GLN A 270 -10.56 -1.03 17.66
CA GLN A 270 -11.61 -2.01 17.45
C GLN A 270 -11.32 -2.82 16.19
N GLN A 271 -11.58 -4.11 16.26
CA GLN A 271 -11.49 -5.01 15.12
C GLN A 271 -10.11 -5.00 14.44
N ILE A 272 -9.03 -4.78 15.21
CA ILE A 272 -7.67 -4.78 14.68
C ILE A 272 -7.30 -6.21 14.28
N PRO A 273 -6.95 -6.46 13.02
CA PRO A 273 -6.54 -7.79 12.59
C PRO A 273 -5.19 -8.15 13.22
N ILE A 274 -5.10 -9.34 13.79
CA ILE A 274 -3.85 -9.95 14.25
C ILE A 274 -3.62 -11.27 13.54
N SER A 275 -2.36 -11.56 13.25
CA SER A 275 -1.94 -12.84 12.68
C SER A 275 -0.50 -13.11 13.10
N GLY A 276 -0.23 -14.36 13.50
CA GLY A 276 1.06 -14.74 14.04
C GLY A 276 1.52 -13.81 15.17
N LYS A 277 2.77 -13.35 15.09
CA LYS A 277 3.35 -12.43 16.06
C LYS A 277 3.15 -10.99 15.59
N THR A 278 2.18 -10.31 16.19
CA THR A 278 1.77 -8.94 15.81
C THR A 278 2.21 -7.93 16.87
N TYR A 279 2.62 -6.74 16.42
CA TYR A 279 3.04 -5.64 17.29
C TYR A 279 2.29 -4.36 16.94
N ALA A 280 1.88 -3.60 17.96
CA ALA A 280 1.59 -2.18 17.83
C ALA A 280 2.89 -1.40 18.08
N LEU A 281 3.43 -0.78 17.03
CA LEU A 281 4.50 0.21 17.13
C LEU A 281 3.88 1.60 17.18
N VAL A 282 3.88 2.20 18.37
CA VAL A 282 3.36 3.54 18.62
C VAL A 282 4.49 4.53 18.42
N VAL A 283 4.27 5.57 17.62
CA VAL A 283 5.23 6.65 17.36
C VAL A 283 4.61 7.98 17.72
N GLY A 284 5.31 8.79 18.50
CA GLY A 284 4.88 10.11 18.94
C GLY A 284 5.99 11.13 18.76
N SER A 285 5.61 12.40 18.60
CA SER A 285 6.56 13.51 18.50
C SER A 285 6.33 14.51 19.62
N TYR A 286 7.38 14.88 20.34
CA TYR A 286 7.35 15.91 21.38
C TYR A 286 8.63 16.74 21.34
N LYS A 287 8.51 18.08 21.34
CA LYS A 287 9.65 19.02 21.28
C LYS A 287 10.67 18.68 20.17
N ASN A 288 10.17 18.41 18.96
CA ASN A 288 10.96 17.98 17.79
C ASN A 288 11.78 16.70 17.97
N GLN A 289 11.46 15.88 18.96
CA GLN A 289 12.08 14.59 19.19
C GLN A 289 11.05 13.49 18.93
N ILE A 290 11.53 12.38 18.36
CA ILE A 290 10.71 11.20 18.07
C ILE A 290 10.80 10.26 19.26
N TYR A 291 9.65 9.72 19.65
CA TYR A 291 9.52 8.71 20.67
C TYR A 291 8.76 7.52 20.11
N TYR A 292 8.99 6.34 20.67
CA TYR A 292 8.23 5.15 20.30
C TYR A 292 8.00 4.22 21.49
N ASP A 293 7.01 3.35 21.35
CA ASP A 293 6.90 2.12 22.12
C ASP A 293 6.49 0.97 21.19
N LYS A 294 6.88 -0.26 21.54
CA LYS A 294 6.55 -1.46 20.75
C LYS A 294 5.88 -2.48 21.67
N ILE A 295 4.60 -2.69 21.46
CA ILE A 295 3.74 -3.53 22.31
C ILE A 295 3.36 -4.78 21.51
N GLU A 296 3.61 -5.96 22.07
CA GLU A 296 3.16 -7.21 21.46
C GLU A 296 1.66 -7.40 21.68
N LEU A 297 0.92 -7.65 20.60
CA LEU A 297 -0.51 -7.90 20.64
C LEU A 297 -0.76 -9.40 20.63
N LYS A 298 -1.50 -9.89 21.63
CA LYS A 298 -1.85 -11.30 21.79
C LYS A 298 -3.36 -11.44 21.94
N GLU A 299 -3.90 -12.63 21.70
CA GLU A 299 -5.32 -12.90 21.96
C GLU A 299 -5.72 -12.59 23.41
N THR A 300 -4.81 -12.80 24.37
CA THR A 300 -4.99 -12.45 25.79
C THR A 300 -5.07 -10.94 26.06
N THR A 301 -4.69 -10.10 25.10
CA THR A 301 -4.83 -8.63 25.18
C THR A 301 -6.20 -8.13 24.69
N ASN A 302 -7.09 -9.02 24.26
CA ASN A 302 -8.42 -8.62 23.81
C ASN A 302 -9.24 -7.97 24.94
N ASN A 303 -9.89 -6.86 24.62
CA ASN A 303 -10.63 -5.99 25.52
C ASN A 303 -9.81 -5.49 26.73
N SER A 304 -8.48 -5.43 26.61
CA SER A 304 -7.59 -4.95 27.67
C SER A 304 -7.20 -3.48 27.50
N VAL A 305 -6.63 -2.91 28.57
CA VAL A 305 -6.02 -1.57 28.57
C VAL A 305 -4.51 -1.75 28.68
N LEU A 306 -3.78 -1.28 27.67
CA LEU A 306 -2.32 -1.40 27.59
C LEU A 306 -1.68 -0.03 27.85
N SER A 307 -0.61 -0.01 28.64
CA SER A 307 0.12 1.23 28.91
C SER A 307 1.21 1.46 27.88
N ILE A 308 1.30 2.68 27.34
CA ILE A 308 2.38 3.08 26.45
C ILE A 308 3.55 3.66 27.27
N ASN A 309 4.75 3.14 27.05
CA ASN A 309 6.00 3.56 27.71
C ASN A 309 6.98 4.12 26.68
N MET A 310 6.70 5.35 26.26
CA MET A 310 7.41 6.01 25.16
C MET A 310 8.90 6.24 25.47
N LYS A 311 9.77 5.83 24.55
CA LYS A 311 11.23 5.98 24.63
C LYS A 311 11.72 6.82 23.47
N LYS A 312 12.64 7.74 23.76
CA LYS A 312 13.26 8.59 22.73
C LYS A 312 14.00 7.73 21.70
N THR A 313 13.90 8.09 20.43
CA THR A 313 14.54 7.40 19.31
C THR A 313 14.96 8.36 18.21
N THR A 314 15.59 7.81 17.17
CA THR A 314 15.94 8.51 15.93
C THR A 314 15.17 7.89 14.76
N THR A 315 15.03 8.61 13.65
CA THR A 315 14.42 8.07 12.43
C THR A 315 15.16 6.81 11.92
N LYS A 316 16.48 6.75 12.10
CA LYS A 316 17.31 5.60 11.71
C LYS A 316 17.05 4.37 12.58
N ASP A 317 16.87 4.57 13.89
CA ASP A 317 16.56 3.49 14.81
C ASP A 317 15.11 3.03 14.67
N LEU A 318 14.18 3.96 14.41
CA LEU A 318 12.80 3.66 14.09
C LEU A 318 12.70 2.73 12.87
N LYS A 319 13.44 3.02 11.78
CA LYS A 319 13.51 2.15 10.59
C LYS A 319 13.83 0.69 10.94
N ARG A 320 14.79 0.47 11.86
CA ARG A 320 15.23 -0.87 12.26
C ARG A 320 14.15 -1.68 12.99
N LEU A 321 13.11 -1.02 13.51
CA LEU A 321 12.02 -1.71 14.21
C LEU A 321 11.03 -2.37 13.25
N PHE A 322 11.11 -2.03 11.96
CA PHE A 322 10.34 -2.60 10.86
C PHE A 322 11.14 -3.57 9.98
N GLU A 323 12.44 -3.75 10.24
CA GLU A 323 13.33 -4.68 9.51
C GLU A 323 13.51 -5.99 10.27
#